data_AF-A0A526RRD8-F1
#
_entry.id   AF-A0A526RRD8-F1
#
_cell.length_a   1.000
_cell.length_b   1.000
_cell.length_c   1.000
_cell.angle_alpha   90.00
_cell.angle_beta   90.00
_cell.angle_gamma   90.00
#
_symmetry.space_group_name_H-M   'P 1'
#
loop_
_entity.id
_entity.type
_entity.pdbx_description
1 polymer ?
#
loop_
_entity_poly.entity_id
_entity_poly.type
_entity_poly.pdbx_seq_one_letter_code
_entity_poly.pdbx_strand_id
1 'polypeptide(L)' 'PMVSCYKLDPVARLVMPHLISVWSALLPNLISDRTLVPEFYDQYVLPENLARQLETLFSDTGMRAWQKDGFAEIA' A
#
# COMPACT_ATOMS: atom_id res chain seq x y z
N PRO A 1 -4.45 3.87 9.81
CA PRO A 1 -3.17 3.25 9.45
C PRO A 1 -3.41 1.90 8.77
N MET A 2 -2.71 1.62 7.67
CA MET A 2 -2.89 0.40 6.88
C MET A 2 -1.65 0.05 6.06
N VAL A 3 -1.60 -1.20 5.61
CA VAL A 3 -0.70 -1.73 4.58
C VAL A 3 -1.58 -2.48 3.59
N SER A 4 -1.36 -2.32 2.29
CA SER A 4 -2.10 -3.08 1.28
C SER A 4 -1.23 -4.18 0.70
N CYS A 5 -1.84 -5.35 0.46
CA CYS A 5 -1.17 -6.46 -0.19
C CYS A 5 -2.10 -7.17 -1.17
N TYR A 6 -1.57 -7.48 -2.35
CA TYR A 6 -2.29 -8.19 -3.40
C TYR A 6 -1.46 -9.39 -3.84
N LYS A 7 -2.00 -10.60 -3.60
CA LYS A 7 -1.44 -11.83 -4.12
C LYS A 7 -2.32 -12.27 -5.28
N LEU A 8 -1.87 -11.97 -6.49
CA LEU A 8 -2.68 -12.19 -7.69
C LEU A 8 -2.60 -13.67 -8.09
N ASP A 9 -3.71 -14.20 -8.57
CA ASP A 9 -3.71 -15.49 -9.25
C ASP A 9 -3.02 -15.35 -10.63
N PRO A 10 -2.59 -16.46 -11.26
CA PRO A 10 -1.87 -16.41 -12.52
C PRO A 10 -2.62 -15.70 -13.66
N VAL A 11 -3.95 -15.76 -13.71
CA VAL A 11 -4.76 -15.10 -14.73
C VAL A 11 -4.76 -13.59 -14.48
N ALA A 12 -5.06 -13.16 -13.25
CA ALA A 12 -5.03 -11.76 -12.86
C ALA A 12 -3.66 -11.13 -13.14
N ARG A 13 -2.57 -11.84 -12.84
CA ARG A 13 -1.19 -11.38 -13.09
C ARG A 13 -0.90 -11.09 -14.57
N LEU A 14 -1.51 -11.84 -15.49
CA LEU A 14 -1.33 -11.66 -16.92
C LEU A 14 -2.13 -10.46 -17.45
N VAL A 15 -3.35 -10.27 -16.95
CA VAL A 15 -4.27 -9.23 -17.46
C VAL A 15 -4.10 -7.88 -16.79
N MET A 16 -3.67 -7.85 -15.53
CA MET A 16 -3.61 -6.63 -14.71
C MET A 16 -2.73 -5.51 -15.29
N PRO A 17 -1.53 -5.79 -15.87
CA PRO A 17 -0.72 -4.75 -16.52
C PRO A 17 -1.40 -4.06 -17.71
N HIS A 18 -2.43 -4.70 -18.29
CA HIS A 18 -3.19 -4.15 -19.42
C HIS A 18 -4.47 -3.44 -18.98
N LEU A 19 -4.97 -3.73 -17.78
CA LEU A 19 -6.22 -3.15 -17.25
C LEU A 19 -5.98 -1.95 -16.34
N ILE A 20 -4.84 -1.92 -15.64
CA ILE A 20 -4.49 -0.82 -14.74
C ILE A 20 -3.56 0.13 -15.46
N SER A 21 -4.04 1.34 -15.73
CA SER A 21 -3.28 2.43 -16.36
C SER A 21 -2.66 3.41 -15.36
N VAL A 22 -2.98 3.26 -14.07
CA VAL A 22 -2.52 4.12 -12.98
C VAL A 22 -1.33 3.49 -12.25
N TRP A 23 -0.54 4.31 -11.57
CA TRP A 23 0.73 3.89 -10.96
C TRP A 23 0.57 3.19 -9.60
N SER A 24 -0.60 3.26 -8.97
CA SER A 24 -0.94 2.56 -7.72
C SER A 24 -2.38 2.06 -7.78
N ALA A 25 -2.69 0.90 -7.18
CA ALA A 25 -4.07 0.44 -7.06
C ALA A 25 -4.79 1.02 -5.84
N LEU A 26 -4.05 1.66 -4.92
CA LEU A 26 -4.59 2.31 -3.75
C LEU A 26 -5.01 3.75 -4.04
N LEU A 27 -6.32 3.99 -3.92
CA LEU A 27 -6.91 5.31 -4.08
C LEU A 27 -6.25 6.40 -3.20
N PRO A 28 -5.89 6.16 -1.92
CA PRO A 28 -5.18 7.17 -1.13
C PRO A 28 -3.85 7.62 -1.73
N ASN A 29 -3.09 6.70 -2.34
CA ASN A 29 -1.83 7.04 -3.00
C ASN A 29 -2.06 7.89 -4.26
N LEU A 30 -3.10 7.57 -5.02
CA LEU A 30 -3.47 8.32 -6.22
C LEU A 30 -4.00 9.73 -5.90
N ILE A 31 -4.87 9.87 -4.89
CA ILE A 31 -5.44 11.18 -4.51
C ILE A 31 -4.34 12.09 -3.96
N SER A 32 -3.44 11.55 -3.12
CA SER A 32 -2.36 12.31 -2.50
C SER A 32 -1.13 12.50 -3.39
N ASP A 33 -1.14 11.90 -4.59
CA ASP A 33 -0.03 11.84 -5.55
C ASP A 33 1.33 11.46 -4.94
N ARG A 34 1.29 10.60 -3.91
CA ARG A 34 2.48 10.13 -3.18
C ARG A 34 2.22 8.78 -2.54
N THR A 35 3.29 8.09 -2.16
CA THR A 35 3.18 6.81 -1.44
C THR A 35 2.76 7.05 0.00
N LEU A 36 1.46 7.23 0.22
CA LEU A 36 0.88 7.40 1.55
C LEU A 36 0.82 6.06 2.30
N VAL A 37 0.42 5.00 1.59
CA VAL A 37 0.29 3.64 2.10
C VAL A 37 1.24 2.70 1.33
N PRO A 38 2.06 1.89 2.04
CA PRO A 38 2.84 0.84 1.39
C PRO A 38 1.92 -0.19 0.72
N GLU A 39 2.25 -0.51 -0.53
CA GLU A 39 1.50 -1.42 -1.39
C GLU A 39 2.44 -2.51 -1.89
N PHE A 40 2.12 -3.78 -1.61
CA PHE A 40 2.94 -4.93 -1.98
C PHE A 40 2.20 -5.90 -2.91
N TYR A 41 2.89 -6.37 -3.94
CA TYR A 41 2.37 -7.33 -4.91
C TYR A 41 3.16 -8.63 -4.92
N ASP A 42 2.45 -9.75 -5.10
CA ASP A 42 3.00 -11.07 -5.41
C ASP A 42 4.20 -11.48 -4.54
N GLN A 43 5.43 -11.50 -5.10
CA GLN A 43 6.64 -11.91 -4.40
C GLN A 43 7.04 -10.97 -3.24
N TYR A 44 6.49 -9.76 -3.19
CA TYR A 44 6.77 -8.79 -2.12
C TYR A 44 5.80 -8.90 -0.94
N VAL A 45 4.77 -9.74 -1.07
CA VAL A 45 3.86 -10.13 0.03
C VAL A 45 4.56 -11.18 0.90
N LEU A 46 5.59 -10.74 1.61
CA LEU A 46 6.39 -11.55 2.53
C LEU A 46 5.93 -11.30 3.97
N PRO A 47 5.62 -12.34 4.76
CA PRO A 47 5.15 -12.17 6.14
C PRO A 47 6.06 -11.30 6.98
N GLU A 48 7.37 -11.49 6.87
CA GLU A 48 8.40 -10.75 7.60
C GLU A 48 8.40 -9.27 7.26
N ASN A 49 8.17 -8.94 5.99
CA ASN A 49 8.09 -7.56 5.53
C ASN A 49 6.81 -6.90 6.07
N LEU A 50 5.66 -7.58 5.94
CA LEU A 50 4.39 -7.07 6.44
C LEU A 50 4.42 -6.86 7.96
N ALA A 51 5.01 -7.78 8.71
CA ALA A 51 5.15 -7.66 10.16
C ALA A 51 5.89 -6.37 10.56
N ARG A 52 7.03 -6.08 9.92
CA ARG A 52 7.79 -4.83 10.16
C ARG A 52 6.98 -3.57 9.85
N GLN A 53 6.21 -3.58 8.77
CA GLN A 53 5.32 -2.45 8.44
C GLN A 53 4.21 -2.27 9.48
N LEU A 54 3.65 -3.36 9.99
CA LEU A 54 2.62 -3.30 11.02
C LEU A 54 3.18 -2.81 12.37
N GLU A 55 4.36 -3.28 12.78
CA GLU A 55 5.03 -2.84 14.01
C GLU A 55 5.28 -1.33 14.02
N THR A 56 5.76 -0.78 12.89
CA THR A 56 5.97 0.66 12.73
C THR A 56 4.65 1.44 12.74
N LEU A 57 3.58 0.91 12.14
CA LEU A 57 2.27 1.55 12.13
C LEU A 57 1.51 1.46 13.46
N PHE A 58 1.79 0.46 14.29
CA PHE A 58 1.18 0.29 15.60
C PHE A 58 1.89 1.08 16.71
N SER A 59 3.17 1.38 16.51
CA SER A 59 3.97 2.18 17.44
C SER A 59 3.91 3.67 17.11
N ASP A 60 4.34 4.52 18.03
CA ASP A 60 4.44 5.97 17.80
C ASP A 60 5.67 6.30 16.93
N THR A 61 5.51 6.11 15.63
CA THR A 61 6.58 6.32 14.64
C THR A 61 6.22 7.39 13.62
N GLY A 62 7.24 7.91 12.94
CA GLY A 62 7.04 8.83 11.82
C GLY A 62 6.17 8.25 10.69
N MET A 63 6.22 6.94 10.46
CA MET A 63 5.38 6.27 9.46
C MET A 63 3.89 6.29 9.85
N ARG A 64 3.60 6.09 11.14
CA ARG A 64 2.23 6.19 11.65
C ARG A 64 1.72 7.63 11.54
N ALA A 65 2.52 8.61 11.91
CA ALA A 65 2.18 10.03 11.78
C ALA A 65 1.93 10.40 10.31
N TRP A 66 2.85 10.05 9.42
CA TRP A 66 2.73 10.27 7.97
C TRP A 66 1.39 9.77 7.40
N GLN A 67 1.00 8.54 7.73
CA GLN A 67 -0.28 8.01 7.27
C GLN A 67 -1.47 8.76 7.86
N LYS A 68 -1.45 9.01 9.18
CA LYS A 68 -2.58 9.70 9.83
C LYS A 68 -2.80 11.10 9.27
N ASP A 69 -1.72 11.85 9.12
CA ASP A 69 -1.76 13.23 8.64
C ASP A 69 -2.18 13.25 7.17
N GLY A 70 -1.58 12.40 6.33
CA GLY A 70 -1.96 12.32 4.92
C GLY A 70 -3.39 11.80 4.69
N PHE A 71 -3.91 10.92 5.55
CA PHE A 71 -5.33 10.55 5.49
C PHE A 71 -6.24 11.72 5.88
N ALA A 72 -5.85 12.55 6.86
CA ALA A 72 -6.61 13.72 7.25
C ALA A 72 -6.64 14.81 6.15
N GLU A 73 -5.61 14.90 5.31
CA GLU A 73 -5.55 15.81 4.17
C GLU A 73 -6.51 15.44 3.03
N ILE A 74 -6.83 14.15 2.85
CA ILE A 74 -7.61 13.63 1.72
C ILE A 74 -9.02 13.13 2.10
N ALA A 75 -9.41 13.33 3.37
CA ALA A 75 -10.70 12.88 3.94
C ALA A 75 -11.87 13.81 3.59
#